data_AF-A0A6G7KAP2-F1
#
_entry.id   AF-A0A6G7KAP2-F1
#
_cell.length_a   1.000
_cell.length_b   1.000
_cell.length_c   1.000
_cell.angle_alpha   90.00
_cell.angle_beta   90.00
_cell.angle_gamma   90.00
#
_symmetry.space_group_name_H-M   'P 1'
#
loop_
_entity.id
_entity.type
_entity.pdbx_description
1 polymer ?
#
loop_
_entity_poly.entity_id
_entity_poly.type
_entity_poly.pdbx_seq_one_letter_code
_entity_poly.pdbx_strand_id
1 'polypeptide(L)'
;MRELDIKKEIVGKMNQFKDQEMDDLFEGILALETIEECYQFFVDLCTANELLSMKQRLQVAKLIRSGETYTHIQEKTGSSSTTISRVKRCLDYGENGYHLVLDRVDADIK
;
A
#
# COMPACT_ATOMS: atom_id res chain seq x y z
N MET A 1 3.08 -13.08 -19.84
CA MET A 1 4.13 -13.12 -18.79
C MET A 1 3.77 -14.31 -17.90
N ARG A 2 4.64 -15.33 -17.77
CA ARG A 2 4.29 -16.58 -17.04
C ARG A 2 4.31 -16.28 -15.53
N GLU A 3 3.46 -16.95 -14.73
CA GLU A 3 3.37 -16.75 -13.27
C GLU A 3 4.72 -16.82 -12.55
N LEU A 4 5.65 -17.64 -13.04
CA LEU A 4 7.01 -17.77 -12.50
C LEU A 4 7.86 -16.48 -12.63
N ASP A 5 7.66 -15.69 -13.68
CA ASP A 5 8.41 -14.44 -13.89
C ASP A 5 7.91 -13.35 -12.93
N ILE A 6 6.62 -13.38 -12.59
CA ILE A 6 5.97 -12.43 -11.68
C ILE A 6 6.40 -12.67 -10.23
N LYS A 7 6.54 -13.94 -9.81
CA LYS A 7 7.01 -14.28 -8.45
C LYS A 7 8.43 -13.77 -8.18
N LYS A 8 9.34 -13.83 -9.15
CA LYS A 8 10.74 -13.38 -8.98
C LYS A 8 10.87 -11.86 -8.74
N GLU A 9 9.93 -11.04 -9.20
CA GLU A 9 9.99 -9.57 -9.09
C GLU A 9 9.43 -9.05 -7.76
N ILE A 10 8.73 -9.89 -6.98
CA ILE A 10 8.00 -9.49 -5.76
C ILE A 10 8.54 -10.20 -4.52
N VAL A 11 8.94 -11.47 -4.63
CA VAL A 11 9.42 -12.28 -3.50
C VAL A 11 10.77 -11.76 -3.02
N GLY A 12 10.85 -11.40 -1.73
CA GLY A 12 12.10 -11.01 -1.09
C GLY A 12 12.38 -9.50 -1.13
N LYS A 13 11.42 -8.67 -1.56
CA LYS A 13 11.56 -7.21 -1.47
C LYS A 13 11.85 -6.71 -0.06
N MET A 14 11.27 -7.35 0.95
CA MET A 14 11.55 -6.98 2.35
C MET A 14 13.05 -7.04 2.66
N ASN A 15 13.76 -8.07 2.20
CA ASN A 15 15.20 -8.23 2.44
C ASN A 15 16.06 -7.25 1.62
N GLN A 16 15.52 -6.67 0.55
CA GLN A 16 16.23 -5.68 -0.27
C GLN A 16 16.35 -4.32 0.44
N PHE A 17 15.36 -3.96 1.26
CA PHE A 17 15.28 -2.66 1.93
C PHE A 17 15.56 -2.74 3.42
N LYS A 18 15.95 -3.91 3.93
CA LYS A 18 16.17 -4.10 5.36
C LYS A 18 17.57 -3.65 5.74
N ASP A 19 17.64 -2.52 6.44
CA ASP A 19 18.83 -1.98 7.07
C ASP A 19 18.42 -1.11 8.27
N GLN A 20 19.42 -0.57 8.98
CA GLN A 20 19.18 0.22 10.19
C GLN A 20 18.44 1.54 9.90
N GLU A 21 18.71 2.20 8.76
CA GLU A 21 18.08 3.47 8.41
C GLU A 21 16.58 3.27 8.11
N MET A 22 16.23 2.14 7.49
CA MET A 22 14.85 1.74 7.26
C MET A 22 14.15 1.33 8.57
N ASP A 23 14.85 0.66 9.48
CA ASP A 23 14.32 0.33 10.81
C ASP A 23 14.02 1.62 11.60
N ASP A 24 14.92 2.61 11.59
CA ASP A 24 14.71 3.92 12.24
C ASP A 24 13.47 4.65 11.69
N LEU A 25 13.24 4.61 10.37
CA LEU A 25 12.04 5.17 9.74
C LEU A 25 10.77 4.47 10.25
N PHE A 26 10.77 3.13 10.31
CA PHE A 26 9.60 2.38 10.76
C PHE A 26 9.36 2.51 12.26
N GLU A 27 10.39 2.62 13.09
CA GLU A 27 10.26 2.97 14.50
C GLU A 27 9.61 4.34 14.68
N GLY A 28 10.01 5.34 13.89
CA GLY A 28 9.37 6.65 13.87
C GLY A 28 7.88 6.58 13.47
N ILE A 29 7.54 5.80 12.44
CA ILE A 29 6.14 5.60 12.02
C ILE A 29 5.33 4.89 13.11
N LEU A 30 5.92 3.92 13.82
CA LEU A 30 5.26 3.19 14.92
C LEU A 30 5.01 4.03 16.17
N ALA A 31 5.74 5.14 16.34
CA ALA A 31 5.56 6.07 17.46
C ALA A 31 4.38 7.05 17.28
N LEU A 32 3.76 7.10 16.09
CA LEU A 32 2.60 7.95 15.82
C LEU A 32 1.34 7.36 16.46
N GLU A 33 0.60 8.18 17.22
CA GLU A 33 -0.58 7.75 17.98
C GLU A 33 -1.90 8.25 17.36
N THR A 34 -1.85 9.36 16.60
CA THR A 34 -3.06 9.99 16.05
C THR A 34 -3.00 10.24 14.54
N ILE A 35 -4.18 10.41 13.93
CA ILE A 35 -4.29 10.77 12.50
C ILE A 35 -3.68 12.16 12.23
N GLU A 36 -3.79 13.10 13.18
CA GLU A 36 -3.20 14.43 13.04
C GLU A 36 -1.66 14.36 13.02
N GLU A 37 -1.06 13.55 13.90
CA GLU A 37 0.39 13.30 13.88
C GLU A 37 0.83 12.63 12.58
N CYS A 38 0.02 11.71 12.04
CA CYS A 38 0.27 11.15 10.70
C CYS A 38 0.27 12.25 9.63
N TYR A 39 -0.68 13.18 9.65
CA TYR A 39 -0.71 14.29 8.70
C TYR A 39 0.54 15.16 8.82
N GLN A 40 0.93 15.54 10.04
CA GLN A 40 2.11 16.37 10.28
C GLN A 40 3.39 15.67 9.79
N PHE A 41 3.63 14.44 10.23
CA PHE A 41 4.83 13.68 9.88
C PHE A 41 4.94 13.42 8.37
N PHE A 42 3.89 12.94 7.73
CA PHE A 42 3.96 12.55 6.33
C PHE A 42 3.97 13.75 5.37
N VAL A 43 3.43 14.91 5.76
CA VAL A 43 3.56 16.16 4.97
C VAL A 43 5.00 16.68 5.00
N ASP A 44 5.71 16.53 6.12
CA ASP A 44 7.12 16.90 6.21
C ASP A 44 8.04 15.90 5.47
N LEU A 45 7.75 14.60 5.56
CA LEU A 45 8.57 13.53 4.98
C LEU A 45 8.41 13.39 3.46
N CYS A 46 7.20 13.58 2.94
CA CYS A 46 6.85 13.25 1.56
C CYS A 46 6.39 14.47 0.78
N THR A 47 6.60 14.43 -0.54
CA THR A 47 5.96 15.37 -1.47
C THR A 47 4.46 15.08 -1.61
N ALA A 48 3.71 16.09 -2.05
CA ALA A 48 2.28 15.95 -2.30
C ALA A 48 1.93 14.80 -3.28
N ASN A 49 2.79 14.56 -4.28
CA ASN A 49 2.57 13.50 -5.27
C ASN A 49 2.82 12.10 -4.70
N GLU A 50 3.77 11.97 -3.78
CA GLU A 50 4.02 10.71 -3.07
C GLU A 50 2.85 10.37 -2.15
N LEU A 51 2.35 11.34 -1.38
CA LEU A 51 1.16 11.18 -0.54
C LEU A 51 -0.08 10.80 -1.35
N LEU A 52 -0.32 11.50 -2.46
CA LEU A 52 -1.42 11.18 -3.37
C LEU A 52 -1.29 9.76 -3.92
N SER A 53 -0.08 9.36 -4.32
CA SER A 53 0.20 8.01 -4.83
C SER A 53 -0.04 6.94 -3.77
N MET A 54 0.38 7.16 -2.52
CA MET A 54 0.15 6.23 -1.41
C MET A 54 -1.35 6.09 -1.13
N LYS A 55 -2.07 7.22 -1.03
CA LYS A 55 -3.53 7.26 -0.83
C LYS A 55 -4.26 6.47 -1.93
N GLN A 56 -3.93 6.71 -3.20
CA GLN A 56 -4.54 6.03 -4.34
C GLN A 56 -4.31 4.53 -4.29
N ARG A 57 -3.08 4.07 -4.01
CA ARG A 57 -2.76 2.64 -3.92
C ARG A 57 -3.55 1.94 -2.82
N LEU A 58 -3.69 2.55 -1.65
CA LEU A 58 -4.50 2.00 -0.57
C LEU A 58 -5.99 1.91 -0.96
N GLN A 59 -6.55 2.94 -1.58
CA GLN A 59 -7.95 2.93 -2.04
C GLN A 59 -8.19 1.87 -3.12
N VAL A 60 -7.27 1.73 -4.07
CA VAL A 60 -7.30 0.65 -5.06
C VAL A 60 -7.31 -0.71 -4.36
N ALA A 61 -6.46 -0.93 -3.36
CA ALA A 61 -6.41 -2.19 -2.63
C ALA A 61 -7.75 -2.51 -1.93
N LYS A 62 -8.38 -1.52 -1.29
CA LYS A 62 -9.71 -1.66 -0.66
C LYS A 62 -10.78 -2.07 -1.67
N LEU A 63 -10.83 -1.39 -2.82
CA LEU A 63 -11.85 -1.63 -3.84
C LEU A 63 -11.67 -2.98 -4.55
N ILE A 64 -10.42 -3.39 -4.80
CA ILE A 64 -10.13 -4.73 -5.32
C ILE A 64 -10.64 -5.79 -4.33
N ARG A 65 -10.40 -5.60 -3.03
CA ARG A 65 -10.84 -6.55 -2.00
C ARG A 65 -12.36 -6.61 -1.88
N SER A 66 -13.07 -5.51 -2.11
CA SER A 66 -14.53 -5.48 -2.15
C SER A 66 -15.14 -6.00 -3.46
N GLY A 67 -14.32 -6.50 -4.40
CA GLY A 67 -14.79 -7.12 -5.64
C GLY A 67 -15.18 -6.13 -6.75
N GLU A 68 -14.73 -4.87 -6.66
CA GLU A 68 -15.06 -3.85 -7.65
C GLU A 68 -14.39 -4.09 -9.01
N THR A 69 -15.02 -3.62 -10.08
CA THR A 69 -14.48 -3.72 -11.44
C THR A 69 -13.35 -2.72 -11.66
N TYR A 70 -12.42 -3.04 -12.57
CA TYR A 70 -11.29 -2.15 -12.90
C TYR A 70 -11.77 -0.76 -13.34
N THR A 71 -12.81 -0.68 -14.18
CA THR A 71 -13.38 0.59 -14.63
C THR A 71 -13.85 1.44 -13.46
N HIS A 72 -14.61 0.84 -12.53
CA HIS A 72 -15.09 1.57 -11.35
C HIS A 72 -13.93 2.05 -10.45
N ILE A 73 -12.89 1.22 -10.29
CA ILE A 73 -11.69 1.60 -9.53
C ILE A 73 -10.97 2.79 -10.18
N GLN A 74 -10.85 2.83 -11.51
CA GLN A 74 -10.25 3.94 -12.22
C GLN A 74 -11.03 5.23 -12.01
N GLU A 75 -12.36 5.19 -12.16
CA GLU A 75 -13.24 6.33 -11.96
C GLU A 75 -13.16 6.88 -10.54
N LYS A 76 -13.16 5.99 -9.53
CA LYS A 76 -13.19 6.39 -8.11
C LYS A 76 -11.85 6.88 -7.58
N THR A 77 -10.74 6.29 -8.03
CA THR A 77 -9.40 6.58 -7.49
C THR A 77 -8.55 7.48 -8.38
N GLY A 78 -8.92 7.64 -9.66
CA GLY A 78 -8.09 8.30 -10.67
C GLY A 78 -6.83 7.52 -11.04
N SER A 79 -6.71 6.26 -10.59
CA SER A 79 -5.53 5.43 -10.86
C SER A 79 -5.55 4.88 -12.28
N SER A 80 -4.36 4.76 -12.89
CA SER A 80 -4.22 4.06 -14.19
C SER A 80 -4.39 2.55 -14.06
N SER A 81 -4.77 1.88 -15.14
CA SER A 81 -4.84 0.42 -15.22
C SER A 81 -3.51 -0.27 -14.83
N THR A 82 -2.38 0.35 -15.19
CA THR A 82 -1.04 -0.08 -14.76
C THR A 82 -0.87 -0.08 -13.25
N THR A 83 -1.36 0.98 -12.58
CA THR A 83 -1.29 1.10 -11.12
C THR A 83 -2.18 0.06 -10.45
N ILE A 84 -3.41 -0.12 -10.94
CA ILE A 84 -4.35 -1.13 -10.43
C ILE A 84 -3.75 -2.53 -10.56
N SER A 85 -3.19 -2.86 -11.71
CA SER A 85 -2.51 -4.15 -11.94
C SER A 85 -1.32 -4.38 -11.00
N ARG A 86 -0.55 -3.34 -10.66
CA ARG A 86 0.56 -3.45 -9.68
C ARG A 86 0.02 -3.71 -8.27
N VAL A 87 -1.02 -3.00 -7.84
CA VAL A 87 -1.63 -3.20 -6.52
C VAL A 87 -2.25 -4.60 -6.42
N LYS A 88 -3.00 -5.04 -7.44
CA LYS A 88 -3.57 -6.39 -7.52
C LYS A 88 -2.47 -7.46 -7.35
N ARG A 89 -1.34 -7.31 -8.04
CA ARG A 89 -0.20 -8.22 -7.90
C ARG A 89 0.36 -8.25 -6.48
N CYS A 90 0.47 -7.11 -5.80
CA CYS A 90 0.90 -7.07 -4.40
C CYS A 90 -0.11 -7.75 -3.45
N LEU A 91 -1.42 -7.66 -3.74
CA LEU A 91 -2.44 -8.36 -2.97
C LEU A 91 -2.36 -9.88 -3.16
N ASP A 92 -2.07 -10.34 -4.38
CA ASP A 92 -2.05 -11.78 -4.71
C ASP A 92 -0.73 -12.47 -4.31
N TYR A 93 0.40 -11.76 -4.40
CA TYR A 93 1.73 -12.35 -4.32
C TYR A 93 2.74 -11.57 -3.46
N GLY A 94 2.32 -10.48 -2.81
CA GLY A 94 3.20 -9.65 -1.98
C GLY A 94 3.44 -10.20 -0.58
N GLU A 95 4.05 -9.38 0.28
CA GLU A 95 4.39 -9.71 1.67
C GLU A 95 3.19 -9.57 2.64
N ASN A 96 1.95 -9.72 2.15
CA ASN A 96 0.70 -9.64 2.91
C ASN A 96 0.38 -8.32 3.66
N GLY A 97 1.21 -7.27 3.54
CA GLY A 97 1.01 -6.01 4.27
C GLY A 97 -0.34 -5.31 4.03
N TYR A 98 -0.87 -5.33 2.79
CA TYR A 98 -2.21 -4.80 2.52
C TYR A 98 -3.29 -5.56 3.28
N HIS A 99 -3.28 -6.89 3.24
CA HIS A 99 -4.28 -7.70 3.94
C HIS A 99 -4.21 -7.43 5.44
N LEU A 100 -3.01 -7.42 6.03
CA LEU A 100 -2.82 -7.13 7.46
C LEU A 100 -3.46 -5.83 7.91
N VAL A 101 -3.15 -4.71 7.23
CA VAL A 101 -3.67 -3.39 7.62
C VAL A 101 -5.16 -3.32 7.39
N LEU A 102 -5.63 -3.79 6.23
CA LEU A 102 -7.04 -3.71 5.89
C LEU A 102 -7.90 -4.63 6.77
N ASP A 103 -7.38 -5.76 7.24
CA ASP A 103 -8.08 -6.64 8.19
C ASP A 103 -8.20 -6.00 9.57
N ARG A 104 -7.14 -5.35 10.07
CA ARG A 104 -7.17 -4.63 11.36
C ARG A 104 -8.18 -3.48 11.34
N VAL A 105 -8.11 -2.65 10.31
CA VAL A 105 -9.03 -1.50 10.18
C VAL A 105 -10.48 -1.94 10.05
N ASP A 106 -10.77 -3.01 9.29
CA ASP A 106 -12.13 -3.52 9.16
C ASP A 106 -12.62 -4.24 10.44
N ALA A 107 -11.71 -4.81 11.25
CA ALA A 107 -12.03 -5.44 12.53
C ALA A 107 -12.37 -4.39 13.62
N ASP A 108 -11.68 -3.26 13.63
CA ASP A 108 -11.91 -2.16 14.59
C ASP A 108 -13.21 -1.38 14.32
N ILE A 109 -13.87 -1.62 13.18
CA ILE A 109 -15.15 -0.99 12.78
C ILE A 109 -16.37 -1.87 13.17
N LYS A 110 -16.17 -3.04 13.78
CA LYS A 110 -17.25 -3.92 14.29
C LYS A 110 -17.45 -3.79 15.80
#